data_AF-A0A1Z8W6U0-F1
#
_entry.id   AF-A0A1Z8W6U0-F1
#
_cell.length_a   1.000
_cell.length_b   1.000
_cell.length_c   1.000
_cell.angle_alpha   90.00
_cell.angle_beta   90.00
_cell.angle_gamma   90.00
#
_symmetry.space_group_name_H-M   'P 1'
#
loop_
_entity.id
_entity.type
_entity.pdbx_description
1 polymer ?
#
loop_
_entity_poly.entity_id
_entity_poly.type
_entity_poly.pdbx_seq_one_letter_code
_entity_poly.pdbx_strand_id
1 'polypeptide(L)'
;MYEVTINHKTGSKTYKVYTKEEADTNNIEYKPWNEAREGEWGITDDNYVSKCYSSKQLKKAMYLRYPVGTVWSNSKQFKSKGRVSIHETNGKSYMSNLTRTSKMKEIIGLVARKMPVTKAIKEVIEPKTISEKDKWTRMTRTKEFKVAVSKEKIEMLAKHGITDESLAEKWNELERDAVELGTNNKVESIKIRRGILQDLSQYKGWARDEKVKLKQEQVEGVFDTKMLGEILKIKGTSQEAEGNITNES
;
A
#
# COMPACT_ATOMS: atom_id res chain seq x y z
N MET A 1 8.35 27.29 -23.19
CA MET A 1 8.80 27.61 -21.83
C MET A 1 7.61 27.43 -20.93
N TYR A 2 7.79 26.78 -19.78
CA TYR A 2 6.75 26.71 -18.75
C TYR A 2 7.35 26.99 -17.37
N GLU A 3 6.49 27.36 -16.44
CA GLU A 3 6.88 27.72 -15.08
C GLU A 3 6.42 26.64 -14.10
N VAL A 4 7.28 26.35 -13.12
CA VAL A 4 6.99 25.43 -12.02
C VAL A 4 7.16 26.17 -10.71
N THR A 5 6.08 26.28 -9.94
CA THR A 5 6.12 26.86 -8.59
C THR A 5 6.33 25.77 -7.55
N ILE A 6 7.36 25.94 -6.73
CA ILE A 6 7.70 25.03 -5.63
C ILE A 6 7.56 25.79 -4.31
N ASN A 7 6.86 25.19 -3.35
CA ASN A 7 6.74 25.71 -1.99
C ASN A 7 7.94 25.25 -1.16
N HIS A 8 8.89 26.15 -0.94
CA HIS A 8 10.01 25.92 -0.04
C HIS A 8 9.62 26.30 1.39
N LYS A 9 10.43 25.89 2.37
CA LYS A 9 10.27 26.36 3.76
C LYS A 9 10.35 27.88 3.90
N THR A 10 11.06 28.54 2.99
CA THR A 10 11.27 29.99 2.97
C THR A 10 10.26 30.75 2.12
N GLY A 11 9.28 30.05 1.52
CA GLY A 11 8.26 30.64 0.64
C GLY A 11 8.14 29.92 -0.70
N SER A 12 7.13 30.32 -1.49
CA SER A 12 6.96 29.86 -2.86
C SER A 12 8.01 30.49 -3.77
N LYS A 13 8.62 29.69 -4.65
CA LYS A 13 9.51 30.16 -5.71
C LYS A 13 9.08 29.57 -7.05
N THR A 14 9.06 30.41 -8.07
CA THR A 14 8.74 30.01 -9.43
C THR A 14 10.03 29.84 -10.23
N TYR A 15 10.13 28.72 -10.94
CA TYR A 15 11.27 28.36 -11.75
C TYR A 15 10.86 28.20 -13.21
N LYS A 16 11.67 28.75 -14.11
CA LYS A 16 11.47 28.59 -15.55
C LYS A 16 12.09 27.29 -16.05
N VAL A 17 11.38 26.62 -16.92
CA VAL A 17 11.83 25.42 -17.65
C VAL A 17 11.71 25.70 -19.14
N TYR A 18 12.81 25.47 -19.84
CA TYR A 18 12.96 25.69 -21.27
C TYR A 18 13.07 24.36 -22.00
N THR A 19 12.68 24.31 -23.26
CA THR A 19 13.22 23.28 -24.15
C THR A 19 14.66 23.62 -24.53
N LYS A 20 15.41 22.66 -25.06
CA LYS A 20 16.75 22.90 -25.59
C LYS A 20 16.78 24.06 -26.59
N GLU A 21 15.86 24.04 -27.55
CA GLU A 21 15.74 25.07 -28.60
C GLU A 21 15.50 26.46 -28.01
N GLU A 22 14.64 26.56 -26.99
CA GLU A 22 14.39 27.81 -26.29
C GLU A 22 15.61 28.27 -25.48
N ALA A 23 16.33 27.34 -24.84
CA ALA A 23 17.54 27.67 -24.09
C ALA A 23 18.65 28.19 -25.02
N ASP A 24 18.85 27.54 -26.17
CA ASP A 24 19.79 27.95 -27.20
C ASP A 24 19.42 29.33 -27.76
N THR A 25 18.14 29.58 -28.04
CA THR A 25 17.63 30.90 -28.51
C THR A 25 17.85 32.00 -27.48
N ASN A 26 17.75 31.67 -26.19
CA ASN A 26 17.94 32.63 -25.09
C ASN A 26 19.40 32.72 -24.63
N ASN A 27 20.36 32.08 -25.32
CA ASN A 27 21.77 32.01 -24.93
C ASN A 27 21.98 31.53 -23.49
N ILE A 28 21.17 30.56 -23.04
CA ILE A 28 21.30 29.97 -21.70
C ILE A 28 22.39 28.90 -21.76
N GLU A 29 23.51 29.11 -21.08
CA GLU A 29 24.53 28.09 -20.93
C GLU A 29 24.05 26.98 -19.98
N TYR A 30 24.06 25.73 -20.44
CA TYR A 30 23.66 24.56 -19.67
C TYR A 30 24.68 23.43 -19.76
N LYS A 31 24.72 22.63 -18.71
CA LYS A 31 25.55 21.42 -18.61
C LYS A 31 24.68 20.16 -18.64
N PRO A 32 25.25 18.98 -18.90
CA PRO A 32 24.58 17.72 -18.59
C PRO A 32 24.03 17.71 -17.15
N TRP A 33 22.81 17.20 -16.96
CA TRP A 33 22.11 17.28 -15.67
C TRP A 33 22.88 16.71 -14.47
N ASN A 34 23.77 15.74 -14.69
CA ASN A 34 24.60 15.10 -13.66
C ASN A 34 25.83 15.94 -13.25
N GLU A 35 26.25 16.86 -14.12
CA GLU A 35 27.38 17.76 -13.92
C GLU A 35 26.97 19.13 -13.38
N ALA A 36 25.74 19.55 -13.66
CA ALA A 36 25.21 20.80 -13.13
C ALA A 36 25.16 20.80 -11.59
N ARG A 37 25.49 21.96 -11.02
CA ARG A 37 25.51 22.25 -9.59
C ARG A 37 24.42 23.24 -9.22
N GLU A 38 24.23 23.46 -7.92
CA GLU A 38 23.26 24.44 -7.44
C GLU A 38 23.53 25.82 -8.04
N GLY A 39 22.50 26.42 -8.63
CA GLY A 39 22.60 27.68 -9.36
C GLY A 39 22.88 27.53 -10.86
N GLU A 40 23.31 26.37 -11.33
CA GLU A 40 23.61 26.13 -12.76
C GLU A 40 22.39 25.55 -13.50
N TRP A 41 22.37 25.70 -14.82
CA TRP A 41 21.36 25.09 -15.67
C TRP A 41 21.79 23.70 -16.11
N GLY A 42 20.88 22.74 -15.95
CA GLY A 42 21.08 21.36 -16.38
C GLY A 42 20.08 20.98 -17.48
N ILE A 43 20.55 20.27 -18.50
CA ILE A 43 19.70 19.67 -19.53
C ILE A 43 19.36 18.21 -19.19
N THR A 44 18.08 17.86 -19.22
CA THR A 44 17.57 16.48 -19.04
C THR A 44 17.74 15.65 -20.32
N ASP A 45 17.67 14.32 -20.22
CA ASP A 45 17.85 13.42 -21.38
C ASP A 45 16.70 13.53 -22.41
N ASP A 46 15.61 14.22 -22.05
CA ASP A 46 14.47 14.54 -22.91
C ASP A 46 14.43 16.02 -23.33
N ASN A 47 15.60 16.68 -23.33
CA ASN A 47 15.84 18.02 -23.88
C ASN A 47 15.10 19.16 -23.17
N TYR A 48 14.92 19.07 -21.84
CA TYR A 48 14.46 20.19 -21.02
C TYR A 48 15.61 20.78 -20.22
N VAL A 49 15.70 22.10 -20.21
CA VAL A 49 16.73 22.87 -19.51
C VAL A 49 16.09 23.57 -18.31
N SER A 50 16.64 23.32 -17.12
CA SER A 50 16.14 23.96 -15.89
C SER A 50 17.26 24.21 -14.89
N LYS A 51 17.08 25.22 -14.04
CA LYS A 51 18.07 25.59 -13.02
C LYS A 51 18.05 24.60 -11.87
N CYS A 52 19.19 24.00 -11.54
CA CYS A 52 19.36 23.19 -10.35
C CYS A 52 19.24 24.11 -9.12
N TYR A 53 18.19 23.95 -8.33
CA TYR A 53 17.93 24.84 -7.20
C TYR A 53 18.45 24.31 -5.87
N SER A 54 18.89 23.05 -5.83
CA SER A 54 19.52 22.47 -4.64
C SER A 54 20.38 21.28 -5.04
N SER A 55 21.61 21.27 -4.53
CA SER A 55 22.51 20.12 -4.69
C SER A 55 23.05 19.70 -3.33
N LYS A 56 23.09 18.40 -3.06
CA LYS A 56 23.63 17.88 -1.79
C LYS A 56 24.49 16.65 -2.03
N GLN A 57 25.77 16.72 -1.66
CA GLN A 57 26.64 15.54 -1.65
C GLN A 57 26.18 14.59 -0.54
N LEU A 58 25.89 13.34 -0.92
CA LEU A 58 25.47 12.28 -0.01
C LEU A 58 26.28 11.02 -0.30
N LYS A 59 27.21 10.70 0.60
CA LYS A 59 28.14 9.56 0.47
C LYS A 59 28.85 9.59 -0.90
N LYS A 60 28.43 8.74 -1.83
CA LYS A 60 29.06 8.50 -3.14
C LYS A 60 28.42 9.25 -4.31
N ALA A 61 27.33 9.97 -4.09
CA ALA A 61 26.59 10.62 -5.18
C ALA A 61 26.03 11.98 -4.75
N MET A 62 25.82 12.87 -5.72
CA MET A 62 25.10 14.12 -5.50
C MET A 62 23.61 13.89 -5.66
N TYR A 63 22.83 14.41 -4.71
CA TYR A 63 21.39 14.50 -4.82
C TYR A 63 21.03 15.88 -5.39
N LEU A 64 20.53 15.88 -6.62
CA LEU A 64 20.24 17.09 -7.40
C LEU A 64 18.73 17.31 -7.44
N ARG A 65 18.32 18.56 -7.29
CA ARG A 65 16.91 18.95 -7.36
C ARG A 65 16.71 20.03 -8.40
N TYR A 66 15.86 19.68 -9.37
CA TYR A 66 15.41 20.56 -10.42
C TYR A 66 13.91 20.79 -10.31
N PRO A 67 13.38 21.87 -10.91
CA PRO A 67 11.95 22.12 -10.95
C PRO A 67 11.18 20.98 -11.61
N VAL A 68 11.82 20.29 -12.55
CA VAL A 68 11.26 19.15 -13.28
C VAL A 68 11.38 17.82 -12.53
N GLY A 69 12.13 17.77 -11.42
CA GLY A 69 12.24 16.56 -10.62
C GLY A 69 13.52 16.43 -9.80
N THR A 70 13.59 15.38 -8.98
CA THR A 70 14.81 15.02 -8.24
C THR A 70 15.52 13.81 -8.84
N VAL A 71 16.85 13.81 -8.76
CA VAL A 71 17.70 12.75 -9.31
C VAL A 71 19.02 12.62 -8.55
N TRP A 72 19.62 11.43 -8.60
CA TRP A 72 20.98 11.21 -8.13
C TRP A 72 21.95 11.34 -9.30
N SER A 73 23.12 11.96 -9.10
CA SER A 73 24.12 12.16 -10.16
C SER A 73 24.63 10.87 -10.80
N ASN A 74 24.51 9.74 -10.11
CA ASN A 74 24.85 8.41 -10.62
C ASN A 74 23.66 7.65 -11.23
N SER A 75 22.51 8.32 -11.42
CA SER A 75 21.36 7.73 -12.10
C SER A 75 21.70 7.49 -13.57
N LYS A 76 21.09 6.47 -14.17
CA LYS A 76 21.30 6.20 -15.60
C LYS A 76 20.62 7.23 -16.51
N GLN A 77 19.51 7.81 -16.04
CA GLN A 77 18.72 8.75 -16.81
C GLN A 77 17.99 9.74 -15.89
N PHE A 78 17.73 10.93 -16.43
CA PHE A 78 16.89 11.97 -15.87
C PHE A 78 15.99 12.54 -16.98
N LYS A 79 14.70 12.16 -16.95
CA LYS A 79 13.68 12.66 -17.88
C LYS A 79 12.69 13.57 -17.14
N SER A 80 12.23 14.63 -17.79
CA SER A 80 11.21 15.56 -17.29
C SER A 80 9.78 15.06 -17.59
N LYS A 81 9.55 14.60 -18.83
CA LYS A 81 8.25 14.13 -19.33
C LYS A 81 7.76 12.88 -18.59
N GLY A 82 6.44 12.81 -18.40
CA GLY A 82 5.75 11.63 -17.86
C GLY A 82 5.86 11.44 -16.35
N ARG A 83 6.36 12.45 -15.61
CA ARG A 83 6.37 12.44 -14.15
C ARG A 83 5.01 12.82 -13.59
N VAL A 84 4.56 12.10 -12.56
CA VAL A 84 3.34 12.44 -11.82
C VAL A 84 3.65 13.50 -10.76
N SER A 85 4.87 13.53 -10.23
CA SER A 85 5.30 14.52 -9.25
C SER A 85 6.78 14.86 -9.36
N ILE A 86 7.12 16.09 -8.97
CA ILE A 86 8.50 16.61 -8.86
C ILE A 86 9.32 15.78 -7.86
N HIS A 87 8.67 15.16 -6.88
CA HIS A 87 9.34 14.36 -5.86
C HIS A 87 9.63 12.91 -6.27
N GLU A 88 9.24 12.51 -7.48
CA GLU A 88 9.53 11.17 -7.98
C GLU A 88 10.99 11.03 -8.36
N THR A 89 11.55 9.85 -8.08
CA THR A 89 12.87 9.47 -8.57
C THR A 89 12.66 8.52 -9.74
N ASN A 90 13.11 8.92 -10.93
CA ASN A 90 12.92 8.17 -12.19
C ASN A 90 11.45 7.84 -12.52
N GLY A 91 10.53 8.77 -12.26
CA GLY A 91 9.09 8.62 -12.56
C GLY A 91 8.36 7.59 -11.70
N LYS A 92 8.93 7.21 -10.55
CA LYS A 92 8.29 6.34 -9.57
C LYS A 92 8.19 7.03 -8.21
N SER A 93 7.07 6.82 -7.53
CA SER A 93 6.88 7.28 -6.16
C SER A 93 7.89 6.62 -5.21
N TYR A 94 8.23 7.31 -4.13
CA TYR A 94 9.11 6.77 -3.08
C TYR A 94 8.58 5.43 -2.54
N MET A 95 7.27 5.31 -2.34
CA MET A 95 6.63 4.08 -1.87
C MET A 95 6.74 2.93 -2.89
N SER A 96 6.59 3.23 -4.19
CA SER A 96 6.80 2.24 -5.25
C SER A 96 8.23 1.69 -5.22
N ASN A 97 9.23 2.52 -4.95
CA ASN A 97 10.61 2.04 -4.78
C ASN A 97 10.79 1.27 -3.47
N LEU A 98 10.17 1.75 -2.38
CA LEU A 98 10.30 1.12 -1.07
C LEU A 98 9.72 -0.29 -1.03
N THR A 99 8.57 -0.54 -1.67
CA THR A 99 7.93 -1.87 -1.78
C THR A 99 8.82 -2.91 -2.47
N ARG A 100 9.83 -2.49 -3.23
CA ARG A 100 10.79 -3.38 -3.90
C ARG A 100 11.95 -3.79 -3.00
N THR A 101 12.17 -3.11 -1.87
CA THR A 101 13.25 -3.43 -0.92
C THR A 101 12.96 -4.74 -0.18
N SER A 102 14.02 -5.48 0.19
CA SER A 102 13.89 -6.77 0.88
C SER A 102 13.09 -6.65 2.17
N LYS A 103 13.42 -5.66 3.02
CA LYS A 103 12.72 -5.40 4.28
C LYS A 103 11.22 -5.17 4.08
N MET A 104 10.84 -4.35 3.10
CA MET A 104 9.42 -4.09 2.87
C MET A 104 8.69 -5.31 2.34
N LYS A 105 9.32 -6.10 1.45
CA LYS A 105 8.74 -7.36 0.96
C LYS A 105 8.50 -8.36 2.09
N GLU A 106 9.42 -8.43 3.05
CA GLU A 106 9.29 -9.31 4.21
C GLU A 106 8.12 -8.88 5.12
N ILE A 107 8.00 -7.57 5.41
CA ILE A 107 6.85 -7.02 6.14
C ILE A 107 5.55 -7.33 5.38
N ILE A 108 5.52 -7.14 4.06
CA ILE A 108 4.37 -7.44 3.21
C ILE A 108 3.98 -8.91 3.36
N GLY A 109 4.94 -9.84 3.30
CA GLY A 109 4.71 -11.27 3.45
C GLY A 109 4.17 -11.66 4.82
N LEU A 110 4.70 -11.09 5.91
CA LEU A 110 4.19 -11.32 7.27
C LEU A 110 2.76 -10.80 7.42
N VAL A 111 2.47 -9.60 6.92
CA VAL A 111 1.12 -9.01 6.96
C VAL A 111 0.16 -9.79 6.07
N ALA A 112 0.61 -10.30 4.92
CA ALA A 112 -0.16 -11.18 4.05
C ALA A 112 -0.62 -12.45 4.79
N ARG A 113 0.24 -13.01 5.67
CA ARG A 113 -0.04 -14.13 6.59
C ARG A 113 -0.87 -13.73 7.81
N LYS A 114 -1.55 -12.58 7.78
CA LYS A 114 -2.38 -12.03 8.87
C LYS A 114 -1.60 -11.66 10.13
N MET A 115 -0.27 -11.48 10.07
CA MET A 115 0.45 -10.92 11.21
C MET A 115 0.05 -9.45 11.41
N PRO A 116 -0.22 -9.00 12.66
CA PRO A 116 -0.45 -7.59 12.94
C PRO A 116 0.73 -6.74 12.46
N VAL A 117 0.43 -5.63 11.79
CA VAL A 117 1.42 -4.73 11.17
C VAL A 117 2.50 -4.29 12.15
N THR A 118 2.12 -3.95 13.38
CA THR A 118 3.06 -3.52 14.42
C THR A 118 4.05 -4.61 14.81
N LYS A 119 3.60 -5.88 14.81
CA LYS A 119 4.46 -7.03 15.08
C LYS A 119 5.39 -7.31 13.90
N ALA A 120 4.88 -7.28 12.67
CA ALA A 120 5.69 -7.45 11.46
C ALA A 120 6.80 -6.39 11.34
N ILE A 121 6.49 -5.12 11.64
CA ILE A 121 7.50 -4.04 11.67
C ILE A 121 8.56 -4.33 12.75
N LYS A 122 8.14 -4.77 13.94
CA LYS A 122 9.06 -5.07 15.04
C LYS A 122 10.02 -6.20 14.66
N GLU A 123 9.52 -7.25 14.00
CA GLU A 123 10.28 -8.44 13.61
C GLU A 123 11.32 -8.15 12.51
N VAL A 124 10.98 -7.32 11.52
CA VAL A 124 11.86 -7.08 10.36
C VAL A 124 12.77 -5.87 10.53
N ILE A 125 12.29 -4.81 11.18
CA ILE A 125 13.01 -3.54 11.30
C ILE A 125 13.71 -3.40 12.65
N GLU A 126 13.09 -3.90 13.71
CA GLU A 126 13.49 -3.66 15.10
C GLU A 126 13.70 -2.15 15.38
N PRO A 127 12.65 -1.32 15.24
CA PRO A 127 12.79 0.13 15.33
C PRO A 127 13.31 0.54 16.72
N LYS A 128 14.42 1.29 16.75
CA LYS A 128 15.07 1.72 18.00
C LYS A 128 14.44 2.95 18.61
N THR A 129 13.66 3.70 17.81
CA THR A 129 13.02 4.95 18.22
C THR A 129 11.54 4.96 17.84
N ILE A 130 10.74 5.74 18.57
CA ILE A 130 9.32 5.94 18.28
C ILE A 130 9.14 6.55 16.88
N SER A 131 9.97 7.53 16.52
CA SER A 131 9.93 8.17 15.20
C SER A 131 10.16 7.19 14.05
N GLU A 132 11.08 6.23 14.22
CA GLU A 132 11.32 5.18 13.24
C GLU A 132 10.12 4.23 13.14
N LYS A 133 9.57 3.78 14.27
CA LYS A 133 8.35 2.96 14.32
C LYS A 133 7.18 3.66 13.60
N ASP A 134 6.96 4.94 13.87
CA ASP A 134 5.88 5.73 13.28
C ASP A 134 6.07 5.91 11.78
N LYS A 135 7.32 6.13 11.34
CA LYS A 135 7.66 6.20 9.92
C LYS A 135 7.24 4.92 9.20
N TRP A 136 7.64 3.75 9.70
CA TRP A 136 7.26 2.46 9.09
C TRP A 136 5.75 2.21 9.17
N THR A 137 5.12 2.55 10.30
CA THR A 137 3.67 2.42 10.47
C THR A 137 2.93 3.27 9.45
N ARG A 138 3.34 4.52 9.21
CA ARG A 138 2.74 5.37 8.17
C ARG A 138 2.86 4.76 6.78
N MET A 139 4.00 4.15 6.45
CA MET A 139 4.23 3.52 5.16
C MET A 139 3.24 2.38 4.89
N THR A 140 2.88 1.61 5.91
CA THR A 140 1.91 0.51 5.78
C THR A 140 0.46 0.96 5.56
N ARG A 141 0.15 2.25 5.77
CA ARG A 141 -1.20 2.80 5.54
C ARG A 141 -1.44 3.23 4.09
N THR A 142 -0.39 3.29 3.29
CA THR A 142 -0.43 3.75 1.89
C THR A 142 -1.19 2.78 0.99
N LYS A 143 -1.78 3.30 -0.11
CA LYS A 143 -2.50 2.47 -1.10
C LYS A 143 -1.55 1.47 -1.74
N GLU A 144 -0.34 1.88 -2.06
CA GLU A 144 0.69 1.03 -2.67
C GLU A 144 1.06 -0.16 -1.78
N PHE A 145 1.19 0.04 -0.46
CA PHE A 145 1.45 -1.05 0.47
C PHE A 145 0.28 -2.04 0.51
N LYS A 146 -0.96 -1.55 0.61
CA LYS A 146 -2.18 -2.39 0.63
C LYS A 146 -2.29 -3.24 -0.64
N VAL A 147 -2.05 -2.63 -1.81
CA VAL A 147 -2.03 -3.33 -3.11
C VAL A 147 -0.95 -4.41 -3.14
N ALA A 148 0.26 -4.10 -2.61
CA ALA A 148 1.34 -5.08 -2.56
C ALA A 148 1.02 -6.27 -1.64
N VAL A 149 0.37 -6.04 -0.50
CA VAL A 149 -0.12 -7.11 0.39
C VAL A 149 -1.18 -7.97 -0.30
N SER A 150 -2.14 -7.36 -1.00
CA SER A 150 -3.15 -8.11 -1.77
C SER A 150 -2.51 -8.95 -2.88
N LYS A 151 -1.48 -8.41 -3.56
CA LYS A 151 -0.76 -9.15 -4.59
C LYS A 151 -0.01 -10.37 -4.02
N GLU A 152 0.76 -10.18 -2.94
CA GLU A 152 1.48 -11.27 -2.27
C GLU A 152 0.52 -12.39 -1.83
N LYS A 153 -0.62 -11.99 -1.27
CA LYS A 153 -1.72 -12.87 -0.90
C LYS A 153 -2.23 -13.73 -2.06
N ILE A 154 -2.48 -13.12 -3.22
CA ILE A 154 -2.90 -13.84 -4.44
C ILE A 154 -1.80 -14.81 -4.89
N GLU A 155 -0.54 -14.37 -4.90
CA GLU A 155 0.59 -15.23 -5.26
C GLU A 155 0.74 -16.42 -4.31
N MET A 156 0.47 -16.24 -3.01
CA MET A 156 0.44 -17.33 -2.03
C MET A 156 -0.70 -18.32 -2.30
N LEU A 157 -1.91 -17.84 -2.60
CA LEU A 157 -3.04 -18.72 -2.94
C LEU A 157 -2.76 -19.54 -4.20
N ALA A 158 -2.20 -18.91 -5.23
CA ALA A 158 -1.82 -19.60 -6.47
C ALA A 158 -0.80 -20.72 -6.21
N LYS A 159 0.19 -20.50 -5.32
CA LYS A 159 1.16 -21.54 -4.91
C LYS A 159 0.49 -22.74 -4.22
N HIS A 160 -0.64 -22.53 -3.56
CA HIS A 160 -1.42 -23.60 -2.93
C HIS A 160 -2.46 -24.22 -3.87
N GLY A 161 -2.38 -23.95 -5.19
CA GLY A 161 -3.29 -24.50 -6.19
C GLY A 161 -4.68 -23.86 -6.19
N ILE A 162 -4.87 -22.77 -5.42
CA ILE A 162 -6.12 -22.01 -5.39
C ILE A 162 -6.02 -20.94 -6.50
N THR A 163 -6.47 -21.31 -7.69
CA THR A 163 -6.57 -20.43 -8.86
C THR A 163 -7.91 -19.69 -8.88
N ASP A 164 -8.00 -18.68 -9.74
CA ASP A 164 -9.22 -17.91 -9.98
C ASP A 164 -10.38 -18.79 -10.42
N GLU A 165 -10.10 -19.80 -11.24
CA GLU A 165 -11.06 -20.79 -11.71
C GLU A 165 -11.53 -21.68 -10.55
N SER A 166 -10.61 -22.21 -9.74
CA SER A 166 -10.97 -23.03 -8.57
C SER A 166 -11.81 -22.28 -7.53
N LEU A 167 -11.60 -20.96 -7.40
CA LEU A 167 -12.40 -20.09 -6.53
C LEU A 167 -13.78 -19.83 -7.12
N ALA A 168 -13.88 -19.64 -8.44
CA ALA A 168 -15.14 -19.46 -9.13
C ALA A 168 -15.98 -20.76 -9.13
N GLU A 169 -15.35 -21.93 -9.24
CA GLU A 169 -16.02 -23.22 -9.11
C GLU A 169 -16.59 -23.39 -7.70
N LYS A 170 -15.78 -23.15 -6.66
CA LYS A 170 -16.26 -23.15 -5.27
C LYS A 170 -17.35 -22.12 -5.01
N TRP A 171 -17.32 -20.98 -5.70
CA TRP A 171 -18.39 -19.99 -5.65
C TRP A 171 -19.70 -20.55 -6.23
N ASN A 172 -19.63 -21.16 -7.41
CA ASN A 172 -20.80 -21.74 -8.08
C ASN A 172 -21.34 -22.97 -7.34
N GLU A 173 -20.50 -23.74 -6.67
CA GLU A 173 -20.91 -24.81 -5.74
C GLU A 173 -21.65 -24.24 -4.54
N LEU A 174 -21.09 -23.18 -3.91
CA LEU A 174 -21.74 -22.52 -2.78
C LEU A 174 -23.08 -21.86 -3.16
N GLU A 175 -23.20 -21.31 -4.35
CA GLU A 175 -24.48 -20.80 -4.87
C GLU A 175 -25.49 -21.92 -5.08
N ARG A 176 -25.07 -23.07 -5.64
CA ARG A 176 -25.93 -24.25 -5.80
C ARG A 176 -26.39 -24.82 -4.47
N ASP A 177 -25.48 -25.02 -3.51
CA ASP A 177 -25.80 -25.41 -2.13
C ASP A 177 -26.80 -24.44 -1.47
N ALA A 178 -26.60 -23.13 -1.67
CA ALA A 178 -27.46 -22.09 -1.11
C ALA A 178 -28.87 -22.10 -1.72
N VAL A 179 -29.02 -22.54 -2.97
CA VAL A 179 -30.31 -22.77 -3.61
C VAL A 179 -30.94 -24.06 -3.07
N GLU A 180 -30.19 -25.16 -3.00
CA GLU A 180 -30.70 -26.50 -2.63
C GLU A 180 -31.20 -26.63 -1.19
N LEU A 181 -30.51 -26.05 -0.21
CA LEU A 181 -30.78 -26.31 1.23
C LEU A 181 -32.07 -25.64 1.83
N GLY A 182 -33.10 -25.35 1.03
CA GLY A 182 -34.26 -24.44 1.27
C GLY A 182 -34.61 -24.01 2.72
N THR A 183 -34.80 -22.69 2.92
CA THR A 183 -35.43 -21.92 4.03
C THR A 183 -35.31 -22.28 5.52
N ASN A 184 -34.89 -23.46 5.97
CA ASN A 184 -34.87 -23.79 7.41
C ASN A 184 -33.43 -23.98 7.94
N ASN A 185 -33.07 -23.23 8.98
CA ASN A 185 -31.73 -23.07 9.60
C ASN A 185 -30.62 -22.45 8.72
N LYS A 186 -31.04 -21.69 7.71
CA LYS A 186 -30.19 -21.24 6.60
C LYS A 186 -29.53 -19.88 6.73
N VAL A 187 -29.97 -19.03 7.67
CA VAL A 187 -29.55 -17.62 7.68
C VAL A 187 -28.13 -17.45 8.19
N GLU A 188 -27.71 -18.19 9.22
CA GLU A 188 -26.35 -18.11 9.77
C GLU A 188 -25.31 -18.76 8.86
N SER A 189 -25.60 -19.93 8.28
CA SER A 189 -24.70 -20.59 7.33
C SER A 189 -24.54 -19.76 6.05
N ILE A 190 -25.60 -19.16 5.52
CA ILE A 190 -25.53 -18.24 4.38
C ILE A 190 -24.79 -16.94 4.75
N LYS A 191 -24.98 -16.40 5.97
CA LYS A 191 -24.24 -15.21 6.45
C LYS A 191 -22.74 -15.48 6.62
N ILE A 192 -22.37 -16.62 7.18
CA ILE A 192 -20.97 -17.05 7.35
C ILE A 192 -20.33 -17.25 5.97
N ARG A 193 -21.02 -17.95 5.07
CA ARG A 193 -20.56 -18.15 3.68
C ARG A 193 -20.44 -16.82 2.93
N ARG A 194 -21.42 -15.92 3.04
CA ARG A 194 -21.36 -14.56 2.47
C ARG A 194 -20.22 -13.72 3.06
N GLY A 195 -19.92 -13.87 4.35
CA GLY A 195 -18.79 -13.23 5.01
C GLY A 195 -17.45 -13.72 4.46
N ILE A 196 -17.29 -15.03 4.31
CA ILE A 196 -16.10 -15.65 3.68
C ILE A 196 -15.94 -15.16 2.23
N LEU A 197 -17.05 -15.01 1.51
CA LEU A 197 -17.07 -14.54 0.13
C LEU A 197 -16.83 -13.02 0.00
N GLN A 198 -17.32 -12.20 0.93
CA GLN A 198 -16.98 -10.78 1.02
C GLN A 198 -15.51 -10.60 1.39
N ASP A 199 -14.97 -11.42 2.30
CA ASP A 199 -13.56 -11.43 2.64
C ASP A 199 -12.69 -11.82 1.45
N LEU A 200 -13.10 -12.82 0.66
CA LEU A 200 -12.43 -13.24 -0.59
C LEU A 200 -12.56 -12.20 -1.72
N SER A 201 -13.69 -11.51 -1.82
CA SER A 201 -13.92 -10.42 -2.79
C SER A 201 -13.10 -9.17 -2.43
N GLN A 202 -13.05 -8.81 -1.14
CA GLN A 202 -12.12 -7.81 -0.61
C GLN A 202 -10.65 -8.24 -0.82
N TYR A 203 -10.36 -9.54 -0.72
CA TYR A 203 -9.03 -10.12 -0.94
C TYR A 203 -8.50 -9.89 -2.37
N LYS A 204 -9.38 -9.94 -3.39
CA LYS A 204 -9.05 -9.64 -4.79
C LYS A 204 -9.09 -8.15 -5.17
N GLY A 205 -9.47 -7.28 -4.24
CA GLY A 205 -9.68 -5.86 -4.55
C GLY A 205 -10.92 -5.62 -5.45
N TRP A 206 -11.87 -6.54 -5.47
CA TRP A 206 -13.13 -6.43 -6.22
C TRP A 206 -14.20 -5.62 -5.48
N ALA A 207 -13.95 -5.24 -4.23
CA ALA A 207 -14.73 -4.22 -3.56
C ALA A 207 -14.55 -2.90 -4.32
N ARG A 208 -15.58 -2.52 -5.10
CA ARG A 208 -15.68 -1.20 -5.73
C ARG A 208 -15.35 -0.14 -4.67
N ASP A 209 -14.33 0.66 -4.93
CA ASP A 209 -14.18 1.95 -4.28
C ASP A 209 -15.52 2.71 -4.50
N GLU A 210 -16.06 3.25 -3.39
CA GLU A 210 -17.26 4.09 -3.26
C GLU A 210 -18.60 3.45 -2.81
N LYS A 211 -18.92 3.78 -1.54
CA LYS A 211 -20.25 4.11 -0.99
C LYS A 211 -21.43 3.26 -1.48
N VAL A 212 -21.73 2.21 -0.71
CA VAL A 212 -23.14 1.89 -0.42
C VAL A 212 -23.30 1.86 1.10
N LYS A 213 -23.68 3.01 1.65
CA LYS A 213 -24.28 3.10 2.99
C LYS A 213 -25.59 2.30 2.95
N LEU A 214 -25.53 1.00 3.23
CA LEU A 214 -26.74 0.22 3.52
C LEU A 214 -26.64 -0.28 4.97
N LYS A 215 -27.15 0.57 5.87
CA LYS A 215 -27.67 0.26 7.21
C LYS A 215 -26.88 -0.83 7.97
N GLN A 216 -25.66 -0.49 8.41
CA GLN A 216 -24.76 -1.40 9.14
C GLN A 216 -24.86 -1.24 10.67
N GLU A 217 -25.52 -0.20 11.17
CA GLU A 217 -25.43 0.22 12.58
C GLU A 217 -26.30 -0.56 13.59
N GLN A 218 -27.14 -1.51 13.17
CA GLN A 218 -27.98 -2.28 14.12
C GLN A 218 -27.53 -3.74 14.33
N VAL A 219 -26.54 -4.23 13.57
CA VAL A 219 -26.10 -5.64 13.65
C VAL A 219 -24.74 -5.79 14.33
N GLU A 220 -23.85 -4.79 14.20
CA GLU A 220 -22.46 -4.91 14.66
C GLU A 220 -22.29 -4.83 16.19
N GLY A 221 -23.18 -4.13 16.90
CA GLY A 221 -23.10 -3.98 18.35
C GLY A 221 -23.44 -5.24 19.17
N VAL A 222 -24.04 -6.27 18.55
CA VAL A 222 -24.48 -7.50 19.23
C VAL A 222 -23.54 -8.68 18.97
N PHE A 223 -22.64 -8.59 17.99
CA PHE A 223 -21.85 -9.73 17.51
C PHE A 223 -20.48 -9.90 18.18
N ASP A 224 -19.81 -8.82 18.61
CA ASP A 224 -18.47 -8.92 19.20
C ASP A 224 -18.44 -9.65 20.55
N THR A 225 -19.48 -9.50 21.38
CA THR A 225 -19.55 -10.15 22.70
C THR A 225 -20.00 -11.61 22.65
N LYS A 226 -20.86 -11.98 21.68
CA LYS A 226 -21.35 -13.36 21.54
C LYS A 226 -20.30 -14.28 20.90
N MET A 227 -19.53 -13.77 19.91
CA MET A 227 -18.45 -14.53 19.27
C MET A 227 -17.28 -14.82 20.24
N LEU A 228 -16.94 -13.88 21.13
CA LEU A 228 -15.92 -14.09 22.17
C LEU A 228 -16.35 -15.13 23.22
N GLY A 229 -17.64 -15.15 23.60
CA GLY A 229 -18.18 -16.11 24.56
C GLY A 229 -18.24 -17.55 24.03
N GLU A 230 -18.55 -17.72 22.75
CA GLU A 230 -18.62 -19.06 22.12
C GLU A 230 -17.23 -19.63 21.81
N ILE A 231 -16.26 -18.79 21.43
CA ILE A 231 -14.85 -19.21 21.24
C ILE A 231 -14.20 -19.67 22.56
N LEU A 232 -14.57 -19.06 23.69
CA LEU A 232 -14.06 -19.47 25.02
C LEU A 232 -14.67 -20.79 25.49
N LYS A 233 -15.94 -21.09 25.16
CA LYS A 233 -16.55 -22.39 25.44
C LYS A 233 -15.93 -23.54 24.64
N ILE A 234 -15.47 -23.29 23.42
CA ILE A 234 -14.86 -24.32 22.55
C ILE A 234 -13.45 -24.74 23.02
N LYS A 235 -12.74 -23.91 23.81
CA LYS A 235 -11.39 -24.23 24.30
C LYS A 235 -11.33 -25.01 25.63
N GLY A 236 -12.47 -25.28 26.27
CA GLY A 236 -12.53 -26.10 27.48
C GLY A 236 -13.43 -27.31 27.28
N THR A 237 -12.92 -28.39 26.69
CA THR A 237 -13.64 -29.67 26.69
C THR A 237 -13.68 -30.26 28.10
N SER A 238 -14.90 -30.61 28.52
CA SER A 238 -15.32 -31.62 29.49
C SER A 238 -14.37 -31.98 30.64
N GLN A 239 -14.79 -31.66 31.86
CA GLN A 239 -14.76 -32.65 32.93
C GLN A 239 -16.19 -32.92 33.39
N GLU A 240 -16.51 -34.20 33.41
CA GLU A 240 -17.72 -34.80 33.94
C GLU A 240 -17.97 -34.36 35.39
N ALA A 241 -19.23 -34.12 35.72
CA ALA A 241 -19.76 -34.41 37.04
C ALA A 241 -21.25 -34.65 36.90
N GLU A 242 -21.58 -35.94 36.81
CA GLU A 242 -22.86 -36.49 37.26
C GLU A 242 -23.20 -35.94 38.66
N GLY A 243 -24.50 -35.78 38.98
CA GLY A 243 -24.93 -35.81 40.37
C GLY A 243 -25.99 -34.79 40.79
N ASN A 244 -27.23 -35.28 40.78
CA ASN A 244 -28.32 -34.99 41.71
C ASN A 244 -29.05 -33.64 41.65
N ILE A 245 -30.25 -33.77 41.08
CA ILE A 245 -31.47 -33.08 41.45
C ILE A 245 -31.76 -33.33 42.93
N THR A 246 -31.92 -32.27 43.71
CA THR A 246 -32.88 -32.23 44.82
C THR A 246 -33.64 -30.92 44.74
N ASN A 247 -34.95 -31.05 44.50
CA ASN A 247 -35.96 -30.03 44.80
C ASN A 247 -36.06 -29.87 46.32
N GLU A 248 -36.25 -28.65 46.78
CA GLU A 248 -37.13 -28.26 47.91
C GLU A 248 -37.12 -26.71 47.92
N SER A 249 -38.25 -26.08 47.60
CA SER A 249 -39.35 -25.69 48.51
C SER A 249 -39.08 -24.34 49.18
#